data_AF-A0AAD6P6Y7-F1
#
_entry.id   AF-A0AAD6P6Y7-F1
#
_cell.length_a   1.000
_cell.length_b   1.000
_cell.length_c   1.000
_cell.angle_alpha   90.00
_cell.angle_beta   90.00
_cell.angle_gamma   90.00
#
_symmetry.space_group_name_H-M   'P 1'
#
loop_
_entity.id
_entity.type
_entity.pdbx_description
1 polymer ?
#
loop_
_entity_poly.entity_id
_entity_poly.type
_entity_poly.pdbx_seq_one_letter_code
_entity_poly.pdbx_strand_id
1 'polypeptide(L)'
;MSCANPVNSPLYVDTGTCLNGAQSSNVSVSKHSYVNVGGMKASDLKELCRLERMTLLPAKDYRNMSFKEIHSQLAYGFELSWHNSRCGSCSTICYVDHSYKTQCEGGHAVFSN
;
A
#
# COMPACT_ATOMS: atom_id res chain seq x y z
N MET A 1 -9.38 -7.64 1.60
CA MET A 1 -10.06 -7.63 2.91
C MET A 1 -11.35 -8.40 2.76
N SER A 2 -11.72 -9.21 3.75
CA SER A 2 -12.90 -10.05 3.71
C SER A 2 -13.85 -9.70 4.85
N CYS A 3 -15.13 -9.49 4.54
CA CYS A 3 -16.16 -9.12 5.49
C CYS A 3 -17.32 -10.11 5.45
N ALA A 4 -17.93 -10.38 6.60
CA ALA A 4 -19.12 -11.21 6.69
C ALA A 4 -20.37 -10.51 6.12
N ASN A 5 -20.47 -9.20 6.34
CA ASN A 5 -21.59 -8.36 5.89
C ASN A 5 -21.14 -7.38 4.80
N PRO A 6 -22.06 -6.93 3.93
CA PRO A 6 -21.76 -5.87 2.98
C PRO A 6 -21.46 -4.56 3.70
N VAL A 7 -20.46 -3.83 3.22
CA VAL A 7 -20.03 -2.54 3.79
C VAL A 7 -20.45 -1.41 2.86
N ASN A 8 -21.18 -0.44 3.40
CA ASN A 8 -21.50 0.81 2.70
C ASN A 8 -20.55 1.93 3.17
N SER A 9 -19.39 2.05 2.54
CA SER A 9 -18.40 3.08 2.88
C SER A 9 -17.53 3.42 1.66
N PRO A 10 -17.22 4.71 1.43
CA PRO A 10 -16.34 5.12 0.34
C PRO A 10 -14.89 4.63 0.51
N LEU A 11 -14.52 4.17 1.71
CA LEU A 11 -13.20 3.59 1.99
C LEU A 11 -13.04 2.16 1.45
N TYR A 12 -14.13 1.51 1.06
CA TYR A 12 -14.17 0.09 0.71
C TYR A 12 -14.57 -0.04 -0.76
N VAL A 13 -13.60 -0.35 -1.60
CA VAL A 13 -13.85 -0.63 -3.03
C VAL A 13 -14.19 -2.10 -3.17
N ASP A 14 -15.41 -2.40 -3.61
CA ASP A 14 -15.88 -3.77 -3.85
C ASP A 14 -15.07 -4.43 -4.98
N THR A 15 -14.59 -5.65 -4.75
CA THR A 15 -13.77 -6.37 -5.74
C THR A 15 -14.59 -7.12 -6.80
N GLY A 16 -15.92 -7.08 -6.69
CA GLY A 16 -16.85 -7.82 -7.53
C GLY A 16 -16.60 -9.32 -7.49
N THR A 17 -16.87 -9.99 -8.62
CA THR A 17 -16.68 -11.44 -8.77
C THR A 17 -15.23 -11.86 -9.04
N CYS A 18 -14.29 -10.92 -9.23
CA CYS A 18 -12.89 -11.22 -9.54
C CYS A 18 -12.22 -12.13 -8.50
N LEU A 19 -12.59 -12.01 -7.22
CA LEU A 19 -12.08 -12.87 -6.15
C LEU A 19 -13.04 -14.01 -5.77
N ASN A 20 -14.28 -13.98 -6.26
CA ASN A 20 -15.29 -15.00 -5.96
C ASN A 20 -15.10 -16.28 -6.80
N GLY A 21 -14.30 -16.23 -7.87
CA GLY A 21 -14.03 -17.38 -8.76
C GLY A 21 -13.06 -18.44 -8.22
N ALA A 22 -12.44 -18.22 -7.05
CA ALA A 22 -11.49 -19.16 -6.45
C ALA A 22 -12.13 -20.13 -5.43
N GLN A 23 -13.46 -20.13 -5.26
CA GLN A 23 -14.12 -21.10 -4.40
C GLN A 23 -14.27 -22.46 -5.11
N SER A 24 -13.18 -23.21 -5.10
CA SER A 24 -13.24 -24.67 -5.19
C SER A 24 -14.00 -25.19 -3.95
N SER A 25 -15.09 -25.91 -4.22
CA SER A 25 -15.73 -26.93 -3.37
C SER A 25 -16.11 -26.60 -1.91
N ASN A 26 -17.43 -26.51 -1.72
CA ASN A 26 -18.20 -27.03 -0.57
C ASN A 26 -18.23 -26.30 0.79
N VAL A 27 -17.87 -25.02 0.88
CA VAL A 27 -18.38 -24.16 1.99
C VAL A 27 -18.55 -22.73 1.46
N SER A 28 -19.72 -22.43 0.89
CA SER A 28 -20.06 -21.08 0.44
C SER A 28 -20.41 -20.18 1.64
N VAL A 29 -19.42 -19.74 2.41
CA VAL A 29 -19.61 -18.51 3.19
C VAL A 29 -19.51 -17.37 2.17
N SER A 30 -20.63 -16.74 1.87
CA SER A 30 -20.70 -15.51 1.08
C SER A 30 -19.87 -14.43 1.80
N LYS A 31 -18.60 -14.30 1.43
CA LYS A 31 -17.70 -13.31 2.00
C LYS A 31 -17.58 -12.15 1.02
N HIS A 32 -17.88 -10.95 1.50
CA HIS A 32 -17.72 -9.72 0.73
C HIS A 32 -16.25 -9.32 0.72
N SER A 33 -15.71 -9.08 -0.47
CA SER A 33 -14.30 -8.79 -0.65
C SER A 33 -14.10 -7.34 -1.06
N TYR A 34 -13.20 -6.66 -0.35
CA TYR A 34 -12.94 -5.24 -0.49
C TYR A 34 -11.45 -4.93 -0.56
N VAL A 35 -11.13 -3.82 -1.20
CA VAL A 35 -9.81 -3.17 -1.17
C VAL A 35 -9.96 -1.75 -0.63
N ASN A 36 -8.96 -1.34 0.15
CA ASN A 36 -8.76 0.05 0.56
C ASN A 36 -7.41 0.50 0.00
N VAL A 37 -7.35 1.73 -0.51
CA VAL A 37 -6.11 2.37 -0.98
C VAL A 37 -6.01 3.74 -0.33
N GLY A 38 -4.83 4.11 0.16
CA GLY A 38 -4.59 5.42 0.78
C GLY A 38 -4.47 5.44 2.30
N GLY A 39 -4.10 4.32 2.93
CA GLY A 39 -3.76 4.28 4.35
C GLY A 39 -5.00 4.18 5.26
N MET A 40 -5.46 2.95 5.47
CA MET A 40 -6.54 2.63 6.39
C MET A 40 -6.06 2.71 7.85
N LYS A 41 -6.78 3.44 8.72
CA LYS A 41 -6.54 3.36 10.16
C LYS A 41 -7.16 2.08 10.72
N ALA A 42 -6.66 1.61 11.85
CA ALA A 42 -7.27 0.47 12.54
C ALA A 42 -8.76 0.71 12.89
N SER A 43 -9.12 1.95 13.22
CA SER A 43 -10.51 2.36 13.48
C SER A 43 -11.43 2.34 12.25
N ASP A 44 -10.85 2.37 11.05
CA ASP A 44 -11.63 2.37 9.81
C ASP A 44 -12.05 0.94 9.41
N LEU A 45 -11.42 -0.08 10.01
CA LEU A 45 -11.77 -1.49 9.82
C LEU A 45 -13.14 -1.78 10.43
N LYS A 46 -14.11 -2.18 9.60
CA LYS A 46 -15.47 -2.49 10.06
C LYS A 46 -15.52 -3.78 10.85
N GLU A 47 -16.47 -3.86 11.77
CA GLU A 47 -16.73 -5.08 12.54
C GLU A 47 -17.00 -6.26 11.60
N LEU A 48 -16.54 -7.45 12.01
CA LEU A 48 -16.65 -8.68 11.23
C LEU A 48 -15.94 -8.61 9.85
N CYS A 49 -15.06 -7.62 9.65
CA CYS A 49 -14.08 -7.60 8.56
C CYS A 49 -12.71 -8.04 9.06
N ARG A 50 -12.02 -8.79 8.21
CA ARG A 50 -10.65 -9.26 8.42
C ARG A 50 -9.76 -8.74 7.30
N LEU A 51 -8.65 -8.11 7.70
CA LEU A 51 -7.58 -7.77 6.78
C LEU A 51 -6.83 -9.05 6.40
N GLU A 52 -6.74 -9.33 5.11
CA GLU A 52 -6.14 -10.58 4.60
C GLU A 52 -4.75 -10.36 4.01
N ARG A 53 -4.55 -9.26 3.29
CA ARG A 53 -3.30 -8.93 2.59
C ARG A 53 -3.11 -7.42 2.56
N MET A 54 -1.84 -7.02 2.59
CA MET A 54 -1.38 -5.65 2.36
C MET A 54 -0.26 -5.69 1.34
N THR A 55 -0.21 -4.67 0.48
CA THR A 55 0.81 -4.53 -0.56
C THR A 55 1.15 -3.06 -0.73
N LEU A 56 2.38 -2.81 -1.18
CA LEU A 56 2.79 -1.49 -1.61
C LEU A 56 2.28 -1.24 -3.03
N LEU A 57 1.98 0.03 -3.30
CA LEU A 57 1.57 0.53 -4.60
C LEU A 57 2.38 1.79 -4.91
N PRO A 58 2.62 2.11 -6.20
CA PRO A 58 3.23 3.37 -6.59
C PRO A 58 2.52 4.58 -5.97
N ALA A 59 3.26 5.65 -5.71
CA ALA A 59 2.67 6.89 -5.23
C ALA A 59 1.82 7.53 -6.33
N LYS A 60 0.49 7.37 -6.23
CA LYS A 60 -0.49 7.89 -7.18
C LYS A 60 -1.76 8.29 -6.44
N ASP A 61 -2.57 9.16 -7.05
CA ASP A 61 -3.93 9.37 -6.58
C ASP A 61 -4.82 8.19 -7.00
N TYR A 62 -5.31 7.45 -6.01
CA TYR A 62 -6.22 6.31 -6.20
C TYR A 62 -7.68 6.65 -5.85
N ARG A 63 -7.97 7.92 -5.56
CA ARG A 63 -9.34 8.36 -5.26
C ARG A 63 -10.25 8.04 -6.44
N ASN A 64 -11.42 7.48 -6.13
CA ASN A 64 -12.48 7.15 -7.08
C ASN A 64 -12.07 6.14 -8.18
N MET A 65 -10.97 5.42 -8.04
CA MET A 65 -10.65 4.32 -8.95
C MET A 65 -11.54 3.10 -8.68
N SER A 66 -12.00 2.47 -9.76
CA SER A 66 -12.63 1.17 -9.69
C SER A 66 -11.63 0.08 -9.29
N PHE A 67 -12.14 -1.06 -8.78
CA PHE A 67 -11.27 -2.19 -8.48
C PHE A 67 -10.49 -2.68 -9.71
N LYS A 68 -11.07 -2.60 -10.91
CA LYS A 68 -10.38 -2.99 -12.15
C LYS A 68 -9.14 -2.12 -12.41
N GLU A 69 -9.24 -0.82 -12.18
CA GLU A 69 -8.12 0.10 -12.30
C GLU A 69 -7.06 -0.17 -11.23
N ILE A 70 -7.48 -0.35 -9.97
CA ILE A 70 -6.57 -0.71 -8.87
C ILE A 70 -5.86 -2.04 -9.16
N HIS A 71 -6.58 -3.06 -9.64
CA HIS A 71 -6.03 -4.35 -10.03
C HIS A 71 -5.02 -4.21 -11.17
N SER A 72 -5.28 -3.34 -12.15
CA SER A 72 -4.32 -3.03 -13.22
C SER A 72 -3.02 -2.42 -12.66
N GLN A 73 -3.13 -1.51 -11.69
CA GLN A 73 -1.94 -0.94 -11.02
C GLN A 73 -1.19 -2.00 -10.20
N LEU A 74 -1.90 -2.92 -9.53
CA LEU A 74 -1.29 -4.05 -8.82
C LEU A 74 -0.57 -5.02 -9.76
N ALA A 75 -1.16 -5.33 -10.90
CA ALA A 75 -0.58 -6.21 -11.90
C ALA A 75 0.65 -5.56 -12.58
N TYR A 76 0.62 -4.25 -12.78
CA TYR A 76 1.78 -3.49 -13.24
C TYR A 76 2.91 -3.49 -12.20
N GLY A 77 2.56 -3.35 -10.92
CA GLY A 77 3.52 -3.41 -9.81
C GLY A 77 4.18 -2.05 -9.54
N PHE A 78 5.49 -2.07 -9.29
CA PHE A 78 6.28 -0.88 -9.00
C PHE A 78 7.53 -0.84 -9.88
N GLU A 79 7.97 0.36 -10.21
CA GLU A 79 9.22 0.59 -10.92
C GLU A 79 10.38 0.63 -9.92
N LEU A 80 11.48 -0.04 -10.26
CA LEU A 80 12.72 0.03 -9.52
C LEU A 80 13.67 1.00 -10.20
N SER A 81 14.26 1.90 -9.43
CA SER A 81 15.35 2.76 -9.88
C SER A 81 16.55 2.61 -8.95
N TRP A 82 17.73 2.80 -9.51
CA TRP A 82 18.99 2.78 -8.76
C TRP A 82 19.50 4.21 -8.62
N HIS A 83 19.78 4.63 -7.40
CA HIS A 83 20.34 5.95 -7.10
C HIS A 83 21.72 5.78 -6.45
N ASN A 84 22.72 6.47 -7.00
CA ASN A 84 24.05 6.51 -6.39
C ASN A 84 24.04 7.51 -5.24
N SER A 85 23.81 7.03 -4.02
CA SER A 85 24.01 7.83 -2.82
C SER A 85 25.48 7.77 -2.39
N ARG A 86 26.18 8.91 -2.42
CA ARG A 86 27.49 9.05 -1.79
C ARG A 86 27.27 9.51 -0.36
N CYS A 87 27.40 8.61 0.60
CA CYS A 87 27.46 9.01 2.01
C CYS A 87 28.85 9.63 2.25
N GLY A 88 28.93 10.95 2.43
CA GLY A 88 30.15 11.64 2.86
C GLY A 88 30.50 11.33 4.33
N SER A 89 31.34 12.16 4.96
CA SER A 89 31.69 11.98 6.39
C SER A 89 30.42 11.86 7.24
N CYS A 90 30.29 10.69 7.87
CA CYS A 90 29.09 10.04 8.35
C CYS A 90 28.01 10.96 8.93
N SER A 91 26.96 11.18 8.15
CA SER A 91 25.63 11.48 8.69
C SER A 91 25.02 10.22 9.31
N THR A 92 24.27 10.37 10.39
CA THR A 92 23.67 9.27 11.16
C THR A 92 22.56 8.59 10.37
N ILE A 93 21.83 9.35 9.55
CA ILE A 93 20.74 8.85 8.70
C ILE A 93 20.84 9.49 7.32
N CYS A 94 20.70 8.70 6.25
CA CYS A 94 20.45 9.19 4.91
C CYS A 94 19.20 8.53 4.32
N TYR A 95 18.43 9.28 3.54
CA TYR A 95 17.26 8.80 2.81
C TYR A 95 17.16 9.49 1.45
N VAL A 96 16.47 8.88 0.50
CA VAL A 96 16.15 9.51 -0.79
C VAL A 96 14.78 10.17 -0.66
N ASP A 97 14.71 11.48 -0.90
CA ASP A 97 13.46 12.22 -0.86
C ASP A 97 12.60 12.03 -2.13
N HIS A 98 11.42 12.63 -2.14
CA HIS A 98 10.47 12.55 -3.27
C HIS A 98 11.00 13.21 -4.56
N SER A 99 12.02 14.06 -4.46
CA SER A 99 12.73 14.67 -5.60
C SER A 99 13.91 13.84 -6.08
N TYR A 100 14.03 12.60 -5.59
CA TYR A 100 15.13 11.67 -5.87
C TYR A 100 16.50 12.22 -5.45
N LYS A 101 16.54 13.10 -4.45
CA LYS A 101 17.79 13.60 -3.87
C LYS A 101 18.10 12.85 -2.59
N THR A 102 19.37 12.50 -2.42
CA THR A 102 19.86 11.96 -1.15
C THR A 102 19.90 13.09 -0.13
N GLN A 103 19.12 12.96 0.94
CA GLN A 103 19.16 13.80 2.12
C GLN A 103 19.87 13.04 3.24
N CYS A 104 20.68 13.73 4.02
CA CYS A 104 21.48 13.14 5.07
C CYS A 104 21.45 14.03 6.31
N GLU A 105 20.99 13.49 7.44
CA GLU A 105 20.89 14.20 8.71
C GLU A 105 21.95 13.69 9.72
N GLY A 106 22.69 14.65 10.28
CA GLY A 106 23.41 14.51 11.55
C GLY A 106 24.82 13.94 11.51
N GLY A 107 25.81 14.82 11.57
CA GLY A 107 27.19 14.56 12.03
C GLY A 107 27.91 15.89 12.19
N HIS A 108 28.18 16.32 13.43
CA HIS A 108 28.99 17.52 13.71
C HIS A 108 30.31 17.43 12.95
N ALA A 109 30.66 18.49 12.21
CA ALA A 109 32.01 18.66 11.70
C ALA A 109 32.96 18.78 12.90
N VAL A 110 33.59 17.68 13.30
CA VAL A 110 34.80 17.73 14.11
C VAL A 110 35.94 18.02 13.16
N PHE A 111 36.24 19.30 12.97
CA PHE A 111 37.55 19.70 12.47
C PHE A 111 38.57 19.28 13.54
N SER A 112 39.38 18.27 13.23
CA SER A 112 40.59 17.96 14.00
C SER A 112 41.75 18.66 13.29
N ASN A 113 42.51 19.45 14.07
CA ASN A 113 43.65 20.28 13.66
C ASN A 113 44.68 19.55 12.79
#